data_AF-A0AAW0I0M7-F1
#
_entry.id   AF-A0AAW0I0M7-F1
#
_cell.length_a   1.000
_cell.length_b   1.000
_cell.length_c   1.000
_cell.angle_alpha   90.00
_cell.angle_beta   90.00
_cell.angle_gamma   90.00
#
_symmetry.space_group_name_H-M   'P 1'
#
loop_
_entity.id
_entity.type
_entity.pdbx_description
1 polymer ?
#
loop_
_entity_poly.entity_id
_entity_poly.type
_entity_poly.pdbx_seq_one_letter_code
_entity_poly.pdbx_strand_id
1 'polypeptide(L)' 'MSALKIHVREVCDSHEIPTVEAPSFNVIKGDSQAGNKLAMQGSMVFPAVVSSLLEAMIIGAEVYQNPKKVIKEK' A
#
# COMPACT_ATOMS: atom_id res chain seq x y z
N MET A 1 -1.01 20.00 12.74
CA MET A 1 -0.08 19.16 11.94
C MET A 1 0.94 18.57 12.90
N SER A 2 1.23 17.27 12.88
CA SER A 2 2.14 16.67 13.87
C SER A 2 3.59 17.13 13.66
N ALA A 3 4.38 17.23 14.74
CA ALA A 3 5.78 17.65 14.68
C ALA A 3 6.62 16.83 13.69
N LEU A 4 6.32 15.54 13.54
CA LEU A 4 6.97 14.64 12.58
C LEU A 4 6.78 15.08 11.11
N LYS A 5 5.59 15.54 10.73
CA LYS A 5 5.31 15.98 9.36
C LYS A 5 6.07 17.25 8.99
N ILE A 6 6.29 18.13 9.97
CA ILE A 6 7.05 19.36 9.80
C ILE A 6 8.54 19.01 9.59
N HIS A 7 9.07 18.14 10.45
CA HIS A 7 10.47 17.72 10.35
C HIS A 7 10.79 16.99 9.03
N VAL A 8 9.91 16.11 8.55
CA VAL A 8 10.10 15.45 7.24
C VAL A 8 10.09 16.47 6.09
N ARG A 9 9.21 17.48 6.15
CA ARG A 9 9.17 18.55 5.14
C ARG A 9 10.48 19.34 5.09
N GLU A 10 11.04 19.67 6.26
CA GLU A 10 12.31 20.38 6.39
C GLU A 10 13.47 19.54 5.83
N VAL A 11 13.52 18.23 6.15
CA VAL A 11 14.57 17.34 5.64
C VAL A 11 14.48 17.14 4.12
N CYS A 12 13.27 17.11 3.57
CA CYS A 12 13.04 16.93 2.13
C CYS A 12 13.13 18.23 1.31
N ASP A 13 13.42 19.38 1.94
CA ASP A 13 13.41 20.71 1.31
C ASP A 13 12.14 20.98 0.48
N SER A 14 10.99 20.52 0.98
CA SER A 14 9.73 20.63 0.27
C SER A 14 8.98 21.91 0.65
N HIS A 15 8.76 22.77 -0.33
CA HIS A 15 7.93 23.97 -0.15
C HIS A 15 6.42 23.65 -0.12
N GLU A 16 6.02 22.42 -0.41
CA GLU A 16 4.61 22.01 -0.42
C GLU A 16 4.17 21.43 0.93
N ILE A 17 2.86 21.51 1.21
CA ILE A 17 2.28 20.85 2.37
C ILE A 17 2.20 19.36 2.06
N PRO A 18 2.82 18.45 2.84
CA PRO A 18 2.74 17.02 2.59
C PRO A 18 1.28 16.53 2.63
N THR A 19 0.76 16.24 1.44
CA THR A 19 -0.51 15.54 1.20
C THR A 19 -0.30 14.04 1.40
N VAL A 20 -1.32 13.36 1.92
CA VAL A 20 -1.27 11.89 2.02
C VAL A 20 -2.00 11.32 0.83
N GLU A 21 -1.26 10.71 -0.09
CA GLU A 21 -1.80 9.99 -1.24
C GLU A 21 -2.35 8.62 -0.84
N ALA A 22 -3.15 8.03 -1.74
CA ALA A 22 -3.60 6.66 -1.56
C ALA A 22 -2.40 5.70 -1.53
N PRO A 23 -2.31 4.78 -0.56
CA PRO A 23 -1.22 3.81 -0.49
C PRO A 23 -1.36 2.74 -1.57
N SER A 24 -0.22 2.25 -2.07
CA SER A 24 -0.13 1.02 -2.85
C SER A 24 0.04 -0.17 -1.91
N PHE A 25 -0.82 -1.18 -2.03
CA PHE A 25 -0.84 -2.34 -1.13
C PHE A 25 -0.14 -3.54 -1.77
N ASN A 26 0.96 -4.00 -1.17
CA ASN A 26 1.61 -5.25 -1.57
C ASN A 26 0.82 -6.46 -1.06
N VAL A 27 -0.03 -7.02 -1.92
CA VAL A 27 -1.00 -8.08 -1.56
C VAL A 27 -0.47 -9.49 -1.81
N ILE A 28 0.51 -9.65 -2.70
CA ILE A 28 1.18 -10.94 -2.96
C ILE A 28 2.67 -10.69 -2.95
N LYS A 29 3.40 -11.36 -2.06
CA LYS A 29 4.86 -11.40 -2.10
C LYS A 29 5.34 -12.58 -2.94
N GLY A 30 6.32 -12.32 -3.80
CA GLY A 30 7.16 -13.35 -4.38
C GLY A 30 8.62 -13.02 -4.10
N ASP A 31 9.54 -13.68 -4.79
CA ASP A 31 10.99 -13.75 -4.54
C ASP A 31 11.48 -14.98 -3.76
N SER A 32 12.80 -15.09 -3.66
CA SER A 32 13.51 -16.19 -3.01
C SER A 32 13.27 -16.26 -1.50
N GLN A 33 12.84 -15.17 -0.87
CA GLN A 33 12.52 -15.10 0.56
C GLN A 33 11.04 -15.40 0.83
N ALA A 34 10.16 -15.26 -0.16
CA ALA A 34 8.73 -15.54 -0.03
C ALA A 34 8.38 -17.05 0.01
N GLY A 35 9.34 -17.93 -0.27
CA GLY A 35 9.15 -19.39 -0.17
C GLY A 35 8.20 -19.98 -1.22
N ASN A 36 7.92 -19.25 -2.31
CA ASN A 36 7.07 -19.69 -3.41
C ASN A 36 7.80 -19.56 -4.76
N LYS A 37 7.20 -20.06 -5.85
CA LYS A 37 7.82 -20.07 -7.19
C LYS A 37 7.67 -18.76 -7.97
N LEU A 38 7.09 -17.71 -7.36
CA LEU A 38 6.82 -16.46 -8.05
C LEU A 38 8.13 -15.68 -8.19
N ALA A 39 8.59 -15.51 -9.45
CA ALA A 39 9.82 -14.77 -9.75
C ALA A 39 9.69 -13.26 -9.53
N MET A 40 8.47 -12.71 -9.56
CA MET A 40 8.21 -11.31 -9.27
C MET A 40 8.27 -11.08 -7.76
N GLN A 41 8.96 -10.02 -7.31
CA GLN A 41 9.07 -9.64 -5.89
C GLN A 41 7.73 -9.33 -5.21
N GLY A 42 6.74 -8.88 -5.98
CA GLY A 42 5.40 -8.75 -5.47
C GLY A 42 4.43 -8.21 -6.49
N SER A 43 3.15 -8.31 -6.14
CA SER A 43 2.04 -7.70 -6.87
C SER A 43 1.33 -6.73 -5.95
N MET A 44 1.19 -5.50 -6.41
CA MET A 44 0.57 -4.42 -5.65
C MET A 44 -0.79 -4.05 -6.23
N VAL A 45 -1.73 -3.69 -5.35
CA VAL A 45 -3.01 -3.08 -5.73
C VAL A 45 -2.99 -1.62 -5.29
N PHE A 46 -3.28 -0.74 -6.23
CA PHE A 46 -3.39 0.69 -5.99
C PHE A 46 -4.85 1.13 -6.20
N PRO A 47 -5.53 1.66 -5.18
CA PRO A 47 -6.89 2.16 -5.33
C PRO A 47 -6.85 3.53 -6.04
N ALA A 48 -7.00 3.51 -7.36
CA ALA A 48 -6.75 4.66 -8.23
C ALA A 48 -7.71 5.85 -8.02
N VAL A 49 -8.94 5.61 -7.57
CA VAL A 49 -9.96 6.65 -7.36
C VAL A 49 -10.62 6.42 -6.01
N VAL A 50 -10.22 7.24 -5.03
CA VAL A 50 -10.74 7.23 -3.66
C VAL A 50 -10.87 8.66 -3.17
N SER A 51 -11.92 8.94 -2.41
CA SER A 51 -12.23 10.28 -1.91
C SER A 51 -11.49 10.61 -0.61
N SER A 52 -10.90 9.60 0.05
CA SER A 52 -10.13 9.78 1.28
C SER A 52 -9.11 8.66 1.52
N LEU A 53 -8.10 8.97 2.33
CA LEU A 53 -7.16 7.96 2.83
C LEU A 53 -7.87 6.82 3.60
N LEU A 54 -8.90 7.16 4.38
CA LEU A 54 -9.65 6.16 5.14
C LEU A 54 -10.31 5.14 4.20
N GLU A 55 -10.95 5.62 3.14
CA GLU A 55 -11.54 4.79 2.10
C GLU A 55 -10.49 3.91 1.41
N ALA A 56 -9.32 4.49 1.07
CA ALA A 56 -8.20 3.74 0.51
C ALA A 56 -7.75 2.58 1.42
N MET A 57 -7.67 2.81 2.74
CA MET A 57 -7.29 1.79 3.71
C MET A 57 -8.35 0.70 3.87
N ILE A 58 -9.63 1.04 3.85
CA ILE A 58 -10.73 0.07 3.91
C ILE A 58 -10.67 -0.84 2.67
N ILE A 59 -10.59 -0.26 1.48
CA ILE A 59 -10.48 -1.01 0.21
C ILE A 59 -9.25 -1.92 0.23
N GLY A 60 -8.09 -1.41 0.65
CA GLY A 60 -6.86 -2.21 0.77
C GLY A 60 -7.02 -3.40 1.72
N ALA A 61 -7.69 -3.22 2.85
CA ALA A 61 -7.95 -4.28 3.82
C ALA A 61 -8.88 -5.37 3.24
N GLU A 62 -9.95 -4.99 2.56
CA GLU A 62 -10.87 -5.94 1.91
C GLU A 62 -10.16 -6.74 0.81
N VAL A 63 -9.41 -6.05 -0.05
CA VAL A 63 -8.62 -6.68 -1.13
C VAL A 63 -7.52 -7.57 -0.57
N TYR A 64 -6.96 -7.29 0.61
CA TYR A 64 -5.97 -8.17 1.23
C TYR A 64 -6.58 -9.44 1.84
N GLN A 65 -7.80 -9.36 2.38
CA GLN A 65 -8.44 -10.50 3.06
C GLN A 65 -9.15 -11.46 2.11
N ASN A 66 -9.70 -10.97 1.00
CA ASN A 66 -10.46 -11.76 0.04
C ASN A 66 -9.66 -12.84 -0.74
N PRO A 67 -8.40 -12.60 -1.17
CA PRO A 67 -7.62 -13.54 -1.97
C PRO A 67 -7.33 -14.85 -1.25
N LYS A 68 -7.32 -14.88 0.10
CA LYS A 68 -7.14 -16.12 0.86
C LYS A 68 -8.19 -17.18 0.53
N LYS A 69 -9.42 -16.78 0.18
CA LYS A 69 -10.48 -17.70 -0.23
C LYS A 69 -10.25 -18.21 -1.65
N VAL A 70 -9.98 -17.29 -2.58
CA VAL A 70 -9.73 -17.59 -4.00
C VAL A 70 -8.50 -18.48 -4.21
N ILE A 71 -7.42 -18.25 -3.44
CA ILE A 71 -6.20 -19.07 -3.49
C ILE A 71 -6.43 -20.46 -2.89
N LYS A 72 -7.35 -20.62 -1.93
CA LYS A 72 -7.68 -21.92 -1.33
C LYS A 72 -8.55 -22.79 -2.22
N GLU A 73 -9.31 -22.18 -3.13
CA GLU A 73 -10.20 -22.86 -4.08
C GLU A 73 -9.47 -23.33 -5.35
N LYS A 74 -8.21 -22.92 -5.55
CA LYS A 74 -7.33 -23.35 -6.65
C LYS A 74 -6.21 -24.26 -6.15
#